data_AF-A0A1B6DW26-F1
#
_entry.id   AF-A0A1B6DW26-F1
#
_cell.length_a   1.000
_cell.length_b   1.000
_cell.length_c   1.000
_cell.angle_alpha   90.00
_cell.angle_beta   90.00
_cell.angle_gamma   90.00
#
_symmetry.space_group_name_H-M   'P 1'
#
loop_
_entity.id
_entity.type
_entity.pdbx_description
1 polymer ?
#
loop_
_entity_poly.entity_id
_entity_poly.type
_entity_poly.pdbx_seq_one_letter_code
_entity_poly.pdbx_strand_id
1 'polypeptide(L)'
;MLVCGQAPFQEANDSETLTMIMDCKYTVPMHISEHCKKLISKMLVREPEKRATLEDIANDPWLEADTQSDLALPLVSRQHISEEDHTLIVQKMVNGEIATKEEILEALDKDEYNHITATYFLLA
;
A
#
# COMPACT_ATOMS: atom_id res chain seq x y z
N MET A 1 12.67 1.64 -11.78
CA MET A 1 13.80 2.29 -11.08
C MET A 1 14.81 1.30 -10.54
N LEU A 2 14.47 0.43 -9.58
CA LEU A 2 15.46 -0.48 -8.97
C LEU A 2 16.18 -1.39 -9.99
N VAL A 3 15.42 -2.00 -10.91
CA VAL A 3 15.98 -2.98 -11.86
C VAL A 3 16.47 -2.38 -13.18
N CYS A 4 16.08 -1.14 -13.51
CA CYS A 4 16.44 -0.48 -14.78
C CYS A 4 17.25 0.82 -14.60
N GLY A 5 17.42 1.34 -13.38
CA GLY A 5 18.04 2.64 -13.11
C GLY A 5 17.23 3.87 -13.55
N GLN A 6 16.06 3.68 -14.16
CA GLN A 6 15.25 4.75 -14.75
C GLN A 6 13.78 4.70 -14.30
N ALA A 7 13.09 5.84 -14.43
CA ALA A 7 11.65 5.95 -14.19
C ALA A 7 10.87 5.24 -15.32
N PRO A 8 9.74 4.58 -15.02
CA PRO A 8 8.96 3.85 -16.03
C PRO A 8 8.24 4.76 -17.03
N PHE A 9 7.97 6.02 -16.66
CA PHE A 9 7.37 7.05 -17.52
C PHE A 9 8.28 8.27 -17.48
N GLN A 10 8.99 8.56 -18.57
CA GLN A 10 9.84 9.74 -18.68
C GLN A 10 9.98 10.11 -20.15
N GLU A 11 9.36 11.21 -20.55
CA GLU A 11 9.47 11.76 -21.90
C GLU A 11 10.15 13.13 -21.87
N ALA A 12 10.32 13.74 -23.04
CA ALA A 12 10.96 15.05 -23.19
C ALA A 12 10.15 16.20 -22.58
N ASN A 13 8.82 16.03 -22.48
CA ASN A 13 7.92 17.00 -21.84
C ASN A 13 6.92 16.33 -20.89
N ASP A 14 6.39 17.13 -19.96
CA ASP A 14 5.47 16.66 -18.92
C ASP A 14 4.12 16.21 -19.47
N SER A 15 3.69 16.77 -20.62
CA SER A 15 2.41 16.42 -21.25
C SER A 15 2.44 15.02 -21.88
N GLU A 16 3.55 14.66 -22.53
CA GLU A 16 3.82 13.32 -23.05
C GLU A 16 3.96 12.33 -21.90
N THR A 17 4.70 12.70 -20.84
CA THR A 17 4.84 11.88 -19.64
C THR A 17 3.47 11.58 -19.01
N LEU A 18 2.60 12.59 -18.87
CA LEU A 18 1.23 12.40 -18.39
C LEU A 18 0.44 11.44 -19.28
N THR A 19 0.57 11.56 -20.61
CA THR A 19 -0.11 10.67 -21.56
C THR A 19 0.35 9.23 -21.38
N MET A 20 1.65 8.99 -21.20
CA MET A 20 2.20 7.65 -20.97
C MET A 20 1.72 7.04 -19.64
N ILE A 21 1.61 7.86 -18.58
CA ILE A 21 1.05 7.43 -17.29
C ILE A 21 -0.42 7.03 -17.45
N MET A 22 -1.23 7.87 -18.11
CA MET A 22 -2.67 7.63 -18.30
C MET A 22 -2.96 6.42 -19.19
N ASP A 23 -2.12 6.19 -20.19
CA ASP A 23 -2.18 5.01 -21.05
C ASP A 23 -1.50 3.78 -20.43
N CYS A 24 -0.81 3.95 -19.30
CA CYS A 24 0.00 2.93 -18.63
C CYS A 24 1.01 2.25 -19.58
N LYS A 25 1.65 3.04 -20.46
CA LYS A 25 2.63 2.56 -21.44
C LYS A 25 4.04 2.75 -20.91
N TYR A 26 4.75 1.64 -20.72
CA TYR A 26 6.16 1.62 -20.34
C TYR A 26 6.86 0.45 -21.04
N THR A 27 8.18 0.53 -21.16
CA THR A 27 8.99 -0.55 -21.76
C THR A 27 9.92 -1.14 -20.72
N VAL A 28 10.08 -2.47 -20.74
CA VAL A 28 11.00 -3.17 -19.84
C VAL A 28 12.15 -3.76 -20.67
N PRO A 29 13.42 -3.47 -20.33
CA PRO A 29 14.58 -3.99 -21.05
C PRO A 29 14.63 -5.52 -21.12
N MET A 30 15.30 -6.06 -22.15
CA MET A 30 15.40 -7.51 -22.37
C MET A 30 16.18 -8.25 -21.28
N HIS A 31 17.11 -7.60 -20.59
CA HIS A 31 17.93 -8.21 -19.54
C HIS A 31 17.15 -8.50 -18.24
N ILE A 32 15.94 -7.97 -18.10
CA ILE A 32 15.09 -8.20 -16.93
C ILE A 32 14.44 -9.57 -17.03
N SER A 33 14.43 -10.32 -15.93
CA SER A 33 13.82 -11.65 -15.89
C SER A 33 12.30 -11.59 -16.12
N GLU A 34 11.75 -12.64 -16.74
CA GLU A 34 10.31 -12.72 -17.02
C GLU A 34 9.45 -12.67 -15.74
N HIS A 35 9.96 -13.20 -14.63
CA HIS A 35 9.27 -13.16 -13.33
C HIS A 35 9.15 -11.72 -12.81
N CYS A 36 10.22 -10.93 -12.91
CA CYS A 36 10.21 -9.51 -12.56
C CYS A 36 9.26 -8.70 -13.44
N LYS A 37 9.28 -8.94 -14.77
CA LYS A 37 8.36 -8.28 -15.72
C LYS A 37 6.90 -8.55 -15.36
N LYS A 38 6.56 -9.81 -15.04
CA LYS A 38 5.22 -10.19 -14.62
C LYS A 38 4.79 -9.46 -13.35
N LEU A 39 5.64 -9.40 -12.33
CA LEU A 39 5.34 -8.67 -11.10
C LEU A 39 5.08 -7.18 -11.36
N ILE A 40 5.95 -6.51 -12.13
CA ILE A 40 5.77 -5.10 -12.50
C ILE A 40 4.43 -4.90 -13.22
N SER A 41 4.06 -5.81 -14.13
CA SER A 41 2.79 -5.72 -14.88
C SER A 41 1.54 -5.89 -14.02
N LYS A 42 1.63 -6.61 -12.90
CA LYS A 42 0.54 -6.72 -11.93
C LYS A 42 0.38 -5.47 -11.05
N MET A 43 1.45 -4.69 -10.87
CA MET A 43 1.46 -3.47 -10.06
C MET A 43 1.13 -2.21 -10.88
N LEU A 44 1.72 -2.08 -12.07
CA LEU A 44 1.48 -0.97 -12.99
C LEU A 44 0.30 -1.29 -13.89
N VAL A 45 -0.90 -1.19 -13.32
CA VAL A 45 -2.18 -1.34 -14.02
C VAL A 45 -2.96 -0.02 -13.96
N ARG A 46 -3.56 0.35 -15.09
CA ARG A 46 -4.36 1.57 -15.25
C ARG A 46 -5.54 1.59 -14.27
N GLU A 47 -6.33 0.52 -14.25
CA GLU A 47 -7.44 0.36 -13.30
C GLU A 47 -6.92 0.00 -11.90
N PRO A 48 -7.16 0.83 -10.87
CA PRO A 48 -6.67 0.57 -9.51
C PRO A 48 -7.19 -0.73 -8.91
N GLU A 49 -8.45 -1.09 -9.16
CA GLU A 49 -9.11 -2.30 -8.64
C GLU A 49 -8.50 -3.59 -9.18
N LYS A 50 -7.78 -3.53 -10.31
CA LYS A 50 -7.11 -4.68 -10.93
C LYS A 50 -5.66 -4.83 -10.50
N ARG A 51 -5.13 -3.90 -9.70
CA ARG A 51 -3.76 -4.01 -9.18
C ARG A 51 -3.69 -5.15 -8.18
N ALA A 52 -2.58 -5.90 -8.22
CA ALA A 52 -2.32 -6.94 -7.25
C ALA A 52 -2.32 -6.38 -5.82
N THR A 53 -2.89 -7.14 -4.89
CA THR A 53 -2.84 -6.80 -3.46
C THR A 53 -1.42 -6.97 -2.90
N LEU A 54 -1.15 -6.43 -1.72
CA LEU A 54 0.13 -6.64 -1.06
C LEU A 54 0.40 -8.13 -0.77
N GLU A 55 -0.64 -8.92 -0.48
CA GLU A 55 -0.54 -10.37 -0.27
C GLU A 55 -0.14 -11.08 -1.58
N ASP A 56 -0.76 -10.73 -2.70
CA ASP A 56 -0.41 -11.28 -4.01
C ASP A 56 1.03 -10.94 -4.42
N ILE A 57 1.47 -9.71 -4.06
CA ILE A 57 2.83 -9.24 -4.34
C ILE A 57 3.83 -9.98 -3.44
N ALA A 58 3.58 -10.08 -2.14
CA ALA A 58 4.47 -10.70 -1.18
C ALA A 58 4.72 -12.19 -1.48
N ASN A 59 3.71 -12.88 -2.00
CA ASN A 59 3.79 -14.29 -2.42
C ASN A 59 4.19 -14.46 -3.91
N ASP A 60 4.61 -13.39 -4.61
CA ASP A 60 5.02 -13.54 -6.00
C ASP A 60 6.37 -14.29 -6.08
N PRO A 61 6.54 -15.26 -7.01
CA PRO A 61 7.76 -16.05 -7.11
C PRO A 61 9.05 -15.25 -7.31
N TRP A 62 8.95 -13.99 -7.77
CA TRP A 62 10.11 -13.11 -7.85
C TRP A 62 10.64 -12.68 -6.48
N LEU A 63 9.78 -12.62 -5.45
CA LEU A 63 10.15 -12.28 -4.06
C LEU A 63 10.38 -13.51 -3.18
N GLU A 64 9.73 -14.64 -3.47
CA GLU A 64 9.88 -15.90 -2.69
C GLU A 64 11.31 -16.47 -2.67
N ALA A 65 12.19 -16.01 -3.59
CA ALA A 65 13.53 -16.57 -3.75
C ALA A 65 14.49 -16.30 -2.57
N ASP A 66 14.15 -15.42 -1.61
CA ASP A 66 15.10 -15.01 -0.56
C ASP A 66 14.47 -14.68 0.82
N THR A 67 13.16 -14.86 1.02
CA THR A 67 12.47 -14.46 2.26
C THR A 67 12.25 -15.62 3.23
N GLN A 68 13.33 -16.13 3.82
CA GLN A 68 13.28 -16.85 5.10
C GLN A 68 13.33 -15.89 6.31
N SER A 69 13.16 -14.58 6.09
CA SER A 69 12.95 -13.63 7.17
C SER A 69 11.48 -13.62 7.53
N ASP A 70 11.16 -13.99 8.77
CA ASP A 70 9.92 -13.59 9.44
C ASP A 70 9.74 -12.09 9.20
N LEU A 71 8.92 -11.73 8.21
CA LEU A 71 8.46 -10.36 8.04
C LEU A 71 7.80 -10.05 9.38
N ALA A 72 8.31 -9.03 10.08
CA ALA A 72 7.68 -8.50 11.27
C ALA A 72 6.33 -7.90 10.85
N LEU A 73 5.36 -8.78 10.62
CA LEU A 73 3.99 -8.44 10.35
C LEU A 73 3.54 -7.61 11.54
N PRO A 74 2.86 -6.46 11.31
CA PRO A 74 2.31 -5.70 12.41
C PRO A 74 1.45 -6.65 13.25
N LEU A 75 1.74 -6.72 14.55
CA LEU A 75 1.07 -7.62 15.49
C LEU A 75 -0.45 -7.37 15.52
N VAL A 76 -0.84 -6.14 15.17
CA VAL A 76 -2.22 -5.71 15.03
C VAL A 76 -2.73 -6.06 13.63
N SER A 77 -3.27 -7.25 13.47
CA SER A 77 -4.28 -7.48 12.42
C SER A 77 -5.55 -6.73 12.83
N ARG A 78 -6.21 -6.06 11.89
CA ARG A 78 -7.49 -5.34 12.09
C ARG A 78 -8.56 -6.17 12.81
N GLN A 79 -8.37 -7.48 12.91
CA GLN A 79 -9.34 -8.47 13.38
C GLN A 79 -9.26 -8.80 14.88
N HIS A 80 -8.30 -8.27 15.65
CA HIS A 80 -7.99 -8.77 17.02
C HIS A 80 -7.94 -7.71 18.14
N ILE A 81 -8.67 -6.60 18.03
CA ILE A 81 -8.74 -5.59 19.10
C ILE A 81 -9.92 -5.90 20.03
N SER A 82 -9.69 -5.98 21.34
CA SER A 82 -10.76 -6.17 22.33
C SER A 82 -11.64 -4.92 22.45
N GLU A 83 -12.90 -5.07 22.87
CA GLU A 83 -13.77 -3.89 23.10
C GLU A 83 -13.22 -2.94 24.17
N GLU A 84 -12.49 -3.49 25.15
CA GLU A 84 -11.83 -2.73 26.22
C GLU A 84 -10.70 -1.87 25.65
N ASP A 85 -9.83 -2.46 24.82
CA ASP A 85 -8.72 -1.75 24.17
C ASP A 85 -9.24 -0.72 23.17
N HIS A 86 -10.27 -1.06 22.38
CA HIS A 86 -10.94 -0.12 21.49
C HIS A 86 -11.41 1.12 22.24
N THR A 87 -12.10 0.94 23.37
CA THR A 87 -12.59 2.04 24.20
C THR A 87 -11.44 2.88 24.73
N LEU A 88 -10.36 2.24 25.20
CA LEU A 88 -9.18 2.92 25.73
C LEU A 88 -8.45 3.75 24.65
N ILE A 89 -8.29 3.21 23.45
CA ILE A 89 -7.62 3.88 22.33
C ILE A 89 -8.43 5.10 21.90
N VAL A 90 -9.74 4.96 21.72
CA VAL A 90 -10.63 6.07 21.36
C VAL A 90 -10.56 7.17 22.43
N GLN A 91 -10.59 6.82 23.72
CA GLN A 91 -10.44 7.80 24.79
C GLN A 91 -9.08 8.52 24.74
N LYS A 92 -7.98 7.79 24.52
CA LYS A 92 -6.65 8.41 24.37
C LYS A 92 -6.58 9.35 23.18
N MET A 93 -7.20 9.02 22.05
CA MET A 93 -7.22 9.86 20.86
C MET A 93 -8.04 11.14 21.07
N VAL A 94 -9.19 11.05 21.76
CA VAL A 94 -10.00 12.23 22.12
C VAL A 94 -9.27 13.11 23.12
N ASN A 95 -8.66 12.52 24.17
CA ASN A 95 -7.88 13.28 25.15
C ASN A 95 -6.63 13.92 24.55
N GLY A 96 -6.08 13.33 23.50
CA GLY A 96 -4.95 13.86 22.74
C GLY A 96 -5.34 14.88 21.67
N GLU A 97 -6.61 15.29 21.58
CA GLU A 97 -7.15 16.25 20.61
C GLU A 97 -6.88 15.84 19.15
N ILE A 98 -6.80 14.53 18.85
CA ILE A 98 -6.57 14.01 17.50
C ILE A 98 -7.81 14.21 16.62
N ALA A 99 -8.98 13.84 17.14
CA ALA A 99 -10.28 13.99 16.51
C ALA A 99 -11.39 13.80 17.57
N THR A 100 -12.61 14.19 17.25
CA THR A 100 -13.79 13.89 18.09
C THR A 100 -14.12 12.40 18.06
N LYS A 101 -14.86 11.92 19.06
CA LYS A 101 -15.25 10.50 19.13
C LYS A 101 -16.05 10.09 17.89
N GLU A 102 -16.93 10.95 17.43
CA GLU A 102 -17.80 10.74 16.28
C GLU A 102 -16.97 10.60 15.00
N GLU A 103 -16.00 11.48 14.77
CA GLU A 103 -15.10 11.42 13.61
C GLU A 103 -14.23 10.16 13.61
N ILE A 104 -13.75 9.73 14.78
CA ILE A 104 -12.95 8.50 14.91
C ILE A 104 -13.79 7.29 14.51
N LEU A 105 -14.99 7.16 15.04
CA LEU A 105 -15.88 6.05 14.72
C LEU A 105 -16.29 6.06 13.25
N GLU A 106 -16.62 7.23 12.70
CA GLU A 106 -16.98 7.36 11.29
C GLU A 106 -15.81 6.99 10.35
N ALA A 107 -14.58 7.43 10.67
CA ALA A 107 -13.40 7.10 9.88
C ALA A 107 -13.07 5.59 9.94
N LEU A 108 -13.30 4.94 11.09
CA LEU A 108 -13.13 3.49 11.24
C LEU A 108 -14.22 2.71 10.50
N ASP A 109 -15.49 3.12 10.59
CA ASP A 109 -16.61 2.47 9.89
C ASP A 109 -16.47 2.56 8.37
N LYS A 110 -15.95 3.68 7.86
CA LYS A 110 -15.70 3.89 6.43
C LYS A 110 -14.40 3.24 5.92
N ASP A 111 -13.60 2.66 6.81
CA ASP A 111 -12.26 2.15 6.51
C ASP A 111 -11.39 3.16 5.75
N GLU A 112 -11.43 4.43 6.18
CA GLU A 112 -10.66 5.48 5.54
C GLU A 112 -9.16 5.28 5.81
N TYR A 113 -8.31 5.56 4.81
CA TYR A 113 -6.86 5.57 4.98
C TYR A 113 -6.39 7.01 5.23
N ASN A 114 -6.46 7.45 6.48
CA ASN A 114 -6.15 8.82 6.89
C ASN A 114 -5.34 8.84 8.21
N HIS A 115 -5.03 10.03 8.73
CA HIS A 115 -4.24 10.15 9.96
C HIS A 115 -4.99 9.64 11.20
N ILE A 116 -6.32 9.69 11.23
CA ILE A 116 -7.16 9.23 12.34
C ILE A 116 -7.08 7.70 12.45
N THR A 117 -7.40 6.98 11.37
CA THR A 117 -7.33 5.51 11.35
C THR A 117 -5.90 5.01 11.51
N ALA A 118 -4.91 5.72 10.94
CA ALA A 118 -3.50 5.40 11.16
C ALA A 118 -3.11 5.52 12.64
N THR A 119 -3.46 6.63 13.31
CA THR A 119 -3.19 6.79 14.75
C THR A 119 -3.91 5.72 15.57
N TYR A 120 -5.15 5.39 15.23
CA TYR A 120 -5.90 4.32 15.89
C TYR A 120 -5.15 2.98 15.82
N PHE A 121 -4.76 2.52 14.63
CA PHE A 121 -4.08 1.22 14.46
C PHE A 121 -2.64 1.20 15.00
N LEU A 122 -2.00 2.37 15.16
CA LEU A 122 -0.68 2.47 15.79
C LEU A 122 -0.73 2.43 17.31
N LEU A 123 -1.86 2.83 17.92
CA LEU A 123 -2.09 2.76 19.36
C LEU A 123 -2.72 1.44 19.82
N ALA A 124 -3.18 0.64 18.85
CA ALA A 124 -3.81 -0.66 19.05
C ALA A 124 -2.81 -1.80 19.30
#